data_AF-A0A1W9M5B7-F1
#
_entry.id   AF-A0A1W9M5B7-F1
#
_cell.length_a   1.000
_cell.length_b   1.000
_cell.length_c   1.000
_cell.angle_alpha   90.00
_cell.angle_beta   90.00
_cell.angle_gamma   90.00
#
_symmetry.space_group_name_H-M   'P 1'
#
loop_
_entity.id
_entity.type
_entity.pdbx_description
1 polymer ?
#
loop_
_entity_poly.entity_id
_entity_poly.type
_entity_poly.pdbx_seq_one_letter_code
_entity_poly.pdbx_strand_id
1 'polypeptide(L)'
;MTQEKDYIVRCVSCRTKNRIPADKAGLTAKCGKCKSSIETQELFIGKPLILNDTDFTANVLLSPLPVLVDCWATWCGPCQMIGPIVEQLASEWKGRIRVCKLNVDENPATSAQYSIMSVPTLLIFDNGELKDSLAGAMPKHQIVRKMAAYLG
;
A
#
# COMPACT_ATOMS: atom_id res chain seq x y z
N MET A 1 21.66 -11.94 -14.95
CA MET A 1 21.61 -10.50 -15.24
C MET A 1 20.25 -9.98 -14.82
N THR A 2 20.08 -9.62 -13.55
CA THR A 2 18.82 -9.05 -13.04
C THR A 2 18.68 -7.66 -13.63
N GLN A 3 17.77 -7.51 -14.58
CA GLN A 3 17.41 -6.21 -15.14
C GLN A 3 16.90 -5.35 -13.97
N GLU A 4 17.71 -4.36 -13.56
CA GLU A 4 17.34 -3.41 -12.52
C GLU A 4 16.10 -2.66 -12.99
N LYS A 5 14.94 -3.00 -12.40
CA LYS A 5 13.66 -2.39 -12.78
C LYS A 5 13.58 -1.01 -12.16
N ASP A 6 13.34 -0.01 -13.00
CA ASP A 6 12.94 1.30 -12.52
C ASP A 6 11.60 1.21 -11.76
N TYR A 7 11.41 2.10 -10.80
CA TYR A 7 10.17 2.22 -10.05
C TYR A 7 9.36 3.42 -10.55
N ILE A 8 8.04 3.29 -10.54
CA ILE A 8 7.14 4.38 -10.91
C ILE A 8 6.42 4.88 -9.66
N VAL A 9 6.68 6.13 -9.30
CA VAL A 9 6.08 6.78 -8.12
C VAL A 9 5.32 8.03 -8.55
N ARG A 10 4.16 8.28 -7.95
CA ARG A 10 3.42 9.54 -8.16
C ARG A 10 3.96 10.60 -7.23
N CYS A 11 4.11 11.82 -7.75
CA CYS A 11 4.41 12.98 -6.92
C CYS A 11 3.27 13.24 -5.93
N VAL A 12 3.56 13.36 -4.64
CA VAL A 12 2.55 13.65 -3.61
C VAL A 12 1.87 15.01 -3.83
N SER A 13 2.57 15.99 -4.40
CA SER A 13 2.04 17.33 -4.69
C SER A 13 1.20 17.42 -5.98
N CYS A 14 1.69 16.89 -7.11
CA CYS A 14 1.06 17.11 -8.43
C CYS A 14 0.60 15.83 -9.14
N ARG A 15 0.68 14.67 -8.46
CA ARG A 15 0.29 13.32 -8.92
C ARG A 15 0.98 12.78 -10.17
N THR A 16 1.87 13.55 -10.79
CA THR A 16 2.64 13.13 -11.97
C THR A 16 3.50 11.91 -11.65
N LYS A 17 3.46 10.90 -12.53
CA LYS A 17 4.32 9.72 -12.43
C LYS A 17 5.77 10.13 -12.70
N ASN A 18 6.67 9.68 -11.84
CA ASN A 18 8.10 9.88 -11.92
C ASN A 18 8.77 8.52 -11.92
N ARG A 19 9.78 8.38 -12.76
CA ARG A 19 10.62 7.20 -12.83
C ARG A 19 11.77 7.35 -11.83
N ILE A 20 11.93 6.37 -10.96
CA ILE A 20 13.03 6.28 -9.99
C ILE A 20 13.92 5.12 -10.42
N PRO A 21 15.14 5.40 -10.90
CA PRO A 21 16.14 4.37 -11.20
C PRO A 21 16.43 3.50 -9.98
N ALA A 22 16.71 2.21 -10.20
CA ALA A 22 16.89 1.25 -9.11
C ALA A 22 18.09 1.58 -8.22
N ASP A 23 19.18 2.08 -8.81
CA ASP A 23 20.38 2.57 -8.13
C ASP A 23 20.11 3.81 -7.25
N LYS A 24 18.95 4.45 -7.41
CA LYS A 24 18.51 5.62 -6.63
C LYS A 24 17.32 5.32 -5.71
N ALA A 25 16.92 4.06 -5.59
CA ALA A 25 15.86 3.65 -4.68
C ALA A 25 16.22 3.99 -3.23
N GLY A 26 15.29 4.62 -2.51
CA GLY A 26 15.49 5.04 -1.12
C GLY A 26 16.20 6.39 -0.97
N LEU A 27 16.51 7.09 -2.06
CA LEU A 27 16.99 8.47 -2.02
C LEU A 27 15.85 9.46 -2.25
N THR A 28 16.02 10.70 -1.80
CA THR A 28 15.08 11.78 -2.12
C THR A 28 15.16 12.11 -3.61
N ALA A 29 14.03 12.03 -4.31
CA ALA A 29 13.91 12.39 -5.72
C ALA A 29 13.23 13.75 -5.89
N LYS A 30 13.32 14.34 -7.09
CA LYS A 30 12.59 15.56 -7.46
C LYS A 30 11.57 15.25 -8.54
N CYS A 31 10.35 15.74 -8.37
CA CYS A 31 9.32 15.60 -9.39
C CYS A 31 9.74 16.33 -10.68
N GLY A 32 9.72 15.63 -11.82
CA GLY A 32 10.06 16.20 -13.13
C GLY A 32 9.16 17.37 -13.53
N LYS A 33 7.89 17.37 -13.09
CA LYS A 33 6.89 18.40 -13.40
C LYS A 33 6.93 19.59 -12.44
N CYS A 34 6.63 19.38 -11.15
CA CYS A 34 6.48 20.49 -10.18
C CYS A 34 7.71 20.73 -9.31
N LYS A 35 8.78 19.94 -9.47
CA LYS A 35 10.05 20.07 -8.74
C LYS A 35 9.98 19.86 -7.22
N SER A 36 8.82 19.48 -6.67
CA SER A 36 8.72 19.11 -5.25
C SER A 36 9.56 17.85 -4.95
N SER A 37 9.98 17.73 -3.69
CA SER A 37 10.67 16.53 -3.21
C SER A 37 9.70 15.35 -3.17
N ILE A 38 10.20 14.17 -3.54
CA ILE A 38 9.54 12.88 -3.37
C ILE A 38 10.46 12.08 -2.47
N GLU A 39 10.06 11.93 -1.21
CA GLU A 39 10.74 11.04 -0.28
C GLU A 39 10.40 9.59 -0.65
N THR A 40 11.42 8.78 -0.91
CA THR A 40 11.24 7.39 -1.36
C THR A 40 11.74 6.36 -0.36
N GLN A 41 12.49 6.78 0.66
CA GLN A 41 13.07 5.97 1.74
C GLN A 41 12.07 4.92 2.25
N GLU A 42 10.90 5.38 2.68
CA GLU A 42 9.87 4.54 3.29
C GLU A 42 9.22 3.57 2.30
N LEU A 43 9.22 3.90 1.00
CA LEU A 43 8.65 3.03 -0.04
C LEU A 43 9.45 1.73 -0.20
N PHE A 44 10.68 1.68 0.29
CA PHE A 44 11.61 0.55 0.12
C PHE A 44 11.92 -0.23 1.41
N ILE A 45 11.24 0.05 2.54
CA ILE A 45 11.45 -0.64 3.83
C ILE A 45 11.04 -2.14 3.75
N GLY A 46 10.09 -2.48 2.87
CA GLY A 46 9.67 -3.87 2.63
C GLY A 46 8.89 -4.49 3.79
N LYS A 47 8.25 -3.67 4.62
CA LYS A 47 7.39 -4.08 5.74
C LYS A 47 6.07 -3.32 5.69
N PRO A 48 4.96 -3.89 6.21
CA PRO A 48 3.72 -3.16 6.33
C PRO A 48 3.84 -1.95 7.27
N LEU A 49 3.20 -0.85 6.90
CA LEU A 49 3.01 0.31 7.78
C LEU A 49 1.77 0.10 8.65
N ILE A 50 1.90 0.32 9.96
CA ILE A 50 0.74 0.32 10.86
C ILE A 50 0.05 1.67 10.75
N LEU A 51 -1.23 1.65 10.39
CA LEU A 51 -2.04 2.85 10.23
C LEU A 51 -2.82 3.17 11.50
N ASN A 52 -3.20 4.43 11.60
CA ASN A 52 -4.30 4.87 12.44
C ASN A 52 -5.24 5.83 11.70
N ASP A 53 -6.36 6.18 12.32
CA ASP A 53 -7.36 7.08 11.74
C ASP A 53 -6.78 8.44 11.31
N THR A 54 -5.76 8.95 12.00
CA THR A 54 -5.20 10.28 11.73
C THR A 54 -4.19 10.30 10.58
N ASP A 55 -3.53 9.18 10.30
CA ASP A 55 -2.49 9.08 9.27
C ASP A 55 -2.96 8.43 7.96
N PHE A 56 -4.19 7.88 7.93
CA PHE A 56 -4.75 7.18 6.78
C PHE A 56 -4.68 8.02 5.50
N THR A 57 -5.03 9.31 5.58
CA THR A 57 -5.01 10.21 4.41
C THR A 57 -3.59 10.35 3.84
N ALA A 58 -2.60 10.59 4.70
CA ALA A 58 -1.21 10.78 4.26
C ALA A 58 -0.61 9.49 3.68
N ASN A 59 -0.88 8.36 4.32
CA ASN A 59 -0.23 7.09 4.02
C ASN A 59 -0.94 6.29 2.91
N VAL A 60 -2.26 6.43 2.79
CA VAL A 60 -3.08 5.70 1.82
C VAL A 60 -3.51 6.61 0.67
N LEU A 61 -4.22 7.69 0.96
CA LEU A 61 -4.87 8.50 -0.08
C LEU A 61 -3.85 9.34 -0.88
N LEU A 62 -2.86 9.90 -0.19
CA LEU A 62 -1.78 10.66 -0.82
C LEU A 62 -0.60 9.79 -1.25
N SER A 63 -0.69 8.47 -1.07
CA SER A 63 0.40 7.55 -1.39
C SER A 63 0.94 7.77 -2.81
N PRO A 64 2.28 7.76 -2.98
CA PRO A 64 2.90 7.80 -4.30
C PRO A 64 2.75 6.47 -5.05
N LEU A 65 2.41 5.38 -4.35
CA LEU A 65 2.24 4.03 -4.88
C LEU A 65 0.79 3.55 -4.72
N PRO A 66 0.32 2.55 -5.50
CA PRO A 66 -0.86 1.76 -5.13
C PRO A 66 -0.71 1.19 -3.71
N VAL A 67 -1.80 1.08 -2.97
CA VAL A 67 -1.81 0.69 -1.56
C VAL A 67 -2.69 -0.52 -1.34
N LEU A 68 -2.18 -1.51 -0.60
CA LEU A 68 -2.94 -2.62 -0.06
C LEU A 68 -3.06 -2.43 1.46
N VAL A 69 -4.28 -2.32 1.97
CA VAL A 69 -4.55 -2.21 3.41
C VAL A 69 -5.15 -3.52 3.91
N ASP A 70 -4.49 -4.16 4.87
CA ASP A 70 -5.01 -5.30 5.62
C ASP A 70 -5.77 -4.83 6.86
N CYS A 71 -7.09 -4.91 6.79
CA CYS A 71 -7.98 -4.57 7.88
C CYS A 71 -8.23 -5.82 8.73
N TRP A 72 -7.75 -5.80 9.97
CA TRP A 72 -7.66 -6.95 10.85
C TRP A 72 -8.14 -6.61 12.27
N ALA A 73 -8.28 -7.63 13.12
CA ALA A 73 -8.54 -7.48 14.55
C ALA A 73 -7.84 -8.60 15.35
N THR A 74 -7.61 -8.38 16.65
CA THR A 74 -6.90 -9.34 17.51
C THR A 74 -7.69 -10.64 17.75
N TRP A 75 -9.01 -10.55 17.75
CA TRP A 75 -9.94 -11.67 17.90
C TRP A 75 -10.19 -12.45 16.60
N CYS A 76 -9.62 -12.01 15.49
CA CYS A 76 -9.85 -12.59 14.17
C CYS A 76 -8.90 -13.76 13.89
N GLY A 77 -9.36 -14.98 14.13
CA GLY A 77 -8.63 -16.20 13.77
C GLY A 77 -8.17 -16.24 12.30
N PRO A 78 -9.06 -16.01 11.31
CA PRO A 78 -8.67 -16.02 9.89
C PRO A 78 -7.64 -14.96 9.49
N CYS A 79 -7.52 -13.86 10.25
CA CYS A 79 -6.52 -12.82 10.00
C CYS A 79 -5.09 -13.33 10.18
N GLN A 80 -4.89 -14.36 11.01
CA GLN A 80 -3.58 -15.01 11.20
C GLN A 80 -3.05 -15.65 9.90
N MET A 81 -3.93 -16.01 8.97
CA MET A 81 -3.52 -16.53 7.64
C MET A 81 -3.14 -15.40 6.68
N ILE A 82 -3.79 -14.24 6.78
CA ILE A 82 -3.59 -13.11 5.86
C ILE A 82 -2.35 -12.31 6.23
N GLY A 83 -2.10 -12.08 7.52
CA GLY A 83 -0.96 -11.28 8.01
C GLY A 83 0.39 -11.66 7.38
N PRO A 84 0.81 -12.94 7.42
CA PRO A 84 2.07 -13.37 6.80
C PRO A 84 2.10 -13.18 5.28
N ILE A 85 0.95 -13.32 4.61
CA ILE A 85 0.85 -13.12 3.15
C ILE A 85 1.10 -11.65 2.80
N VAL A 86 0.46 -10.72 3.50
CA VAL A 86 0.63 -9.28 3.23
C VAL A 86 2.02 -8.79 3.62
N GLU A 87 2.62 -9.34 4.68
CA GLU A 87 4.02 -9.09 5.06
C GLU A 87 4.99 -9.57 3.97
N GLN A 88 4.75 -10.76 3.41
CA GLN A 88 5.55 -11.26 2.29
C GLN A 88 5.40 -10.37 1.05
N LEU A 89 4.18 -9.93 0.72
CA LEU A 89 3.94 -9.01 -0.41
C LEU A 89 4.62 -7.66 -0.20
N ALA A 90 4.65 -7.15 1.03
CA ALA A 90 5.35 -5.90 1.36
C ALA A 90 6.85 -6.01 1.02
N SER A 91 7.46 -7.15 1.33
CA SER A 91 8.87 -7.42 1.03
C SER A 91 9.12 -7.61 -0.47
N GLU A 92 8.33 -8.45 -1.13
CA GLU A 92 8.50 -8.79 -2.55
C GLU A 92 8.25 -7.60 -3.49
N TRP A 93 7.31 -6.71 -3.13
CA TRP A 93 6.86 -5.61 -3.98
C TRP A 93 7.21 -4.23 -3.41
N LYS A 94 8.22 -4.15 -2.55
CA LYS A 94 8.79 -2.88 -2.09
C LYS A 94 9.09 -1.95 -3.27
N GLY A 95 8.74 -0.68 -3.13
CA GLY A 95 8.85 0.32 -4.19
C GLY A 95 7.81 0.23 -5.31
N ARG A 96 6.95 -0.79 -5.32
CA ARG A 96 5.89 -0.98 -6.33
C ARG A 96 4.50 -0.82 -5.75
N ILE A 97 4.30 -1.29 -4.52
CA ILE A 97 3.10 -1.00 -3.72
C ILE A 97 3.52 -0.58 -2.32
N ARG A 98 2.60 0.09 -1.63
CA ARG A 98 2.66 0.24 -0.18
C ARG A 98 1.72 -0.78 0.44
N VAL A 99 2.18 -1.49 1.46
CA VAL A 99 1.33 -2.37 2.27
C VAL A 99 1.12 -1.72 3.63
N CYS A 100 -0.11 -1.74 4.09
CA CYS A 100 -0.52 -1.17 5.36
C CYS A 100 -1.33 -2.20 6.16
N LYS A 101 -1.35 -2.07 7.49
CA LYS A 101 -2.25 -2.81 8.37
C LYS A 101 -3.05 -1.81 9.20
N LEU A 102 -4.35 -2.06 9.33
CA LEU A 102 -5.28 -1.25 10.11
C LEU A 102 -6.04 -2.16 11.08
N ASN A 103 -5.88 -1.95 12.37
CA ASN A 103 -6.70 -2.62 13.37
C ASN A 103 -8.08 -1.93 13.40
N VAL A 104 -9.16 -2.65 13.11
CA VAL A 104 -10.50 -2.06 12.99
C VAL A 104 -11.08 -1.61 14.34
N ASP A 105 -10.69 -2.24 15.45
CA ASP A 105 -11.18 -1.90 16.79
C ASP A 105 -10.60 -0.57 17.27
N GLU A 106 -9.35 -0.30 16.90
CA GLU A 106 -8.62 0.92 17.27
C GLU A 106 -8.91 2.09 16.33
N ASN A 107 -9.50 1.81 15.15
CA ASN A 107 -9.69 2.78 14.08
C ASN A 107 -11.15 2.76 13.56
N PRO A 108 -12.13 3.11 14.42
CA PRO A 108 -13.55 3.02 14.08
C PRO A 108 -13.97 4.05 13.02
N ALA A 109 -13.29 5.20 12.92
CA ALA A 109 -13.66 6.22 11.93
C ALA A 109 -13.35 5.73 10.52
N THR A 110 -12.13 5.22 10.29
CA THR A 110 -11.76 4.62 9.00
C THR A 110 -12.61 3.39 8.70
N SER A 111 -12.86 2.54 9.71
CA SER A 111 -13.68 1.34 9.55
C SER A 111 -15.10 1.67 9.10
N ALA A 112 -15.72 2.68 9.70
CA ALA A 112 -17.04 3.16 9.29
C ALA A 112 -17.00 3.79 7.88
N GLN A 113 -16.00 4.65 7.61
CA GLN A 113 -15.85 5.34 6.32
C GLN A 113 -15.80 4.37 5.13
N TYR A 114 -15.09 3.24 5.28
CA TYR A 114 -14.96 2.24 4.23
C TYR A 114 -15.90 1.04 4.40
N SER A 115 -16.90 1.15 5.29
CA SER A 115 -17.92 0.11 5.53
C SER A 115 -17.31 -1.27 5.79
N ILE A 116 -16.30 -1.34 6.64
CA ILE A 116 -15.63 -2.60 7.01
C ILE A 116 -16.52 -3.37 7.98
N MET A 117 -17.36 -4.26 7.44
CA MET A 117 -18.34 -5.03 8.21
C MET A 117 -17.78 -6.32 8.81
N SER A 118 -16.64 -6.80 8.31
CA SER A 118 -16.02 -8.05 8.76
C SER A 118 -14.52 -8.01 8.53
N VAL A 119 -13.78 -8.82 9.30
CA VAL A 119 -12.34 -9.00 9.14
C VAL A 119 -12.02 -10.49 8.90
N PRO A 120 -10.96 -10.80 8.13
CA PRO A 120 -10.08 -9.86 7.43
C PRO A 120 -10.79 -9.22 6.23
N THR A 121 -10.48 -7.96 5.96
CA THR A 121 -10.85 -7.27 4.71
C THR A 121 -9.60 -6.63 4.13
N LEU A 122 -9.35 -6.83 2.84
CA LEU A 122 -8.28 -6.14 2.12
C LEU A 122 -8.87 -5.01 1.29
N LEU A 123 -8.36 -3.79 1.48
CA LEU A 123 -8.71 -2.64 0.65
C LEU A 123 -7.58 -2.32 -0.31
N ILE A 124 -7.92 -2.10 -1.58
CA ILE A 124 -6.96 -1.70 -2.61
C ILE A 124 -7.23 -0.25 -3.00
N PHE A 125 -6.23 0.61 -2.84
CA PHE A 125 -6.29 1.99 -3.28
C PHE A 125 -5.29 2.22 -4.42
N ASP A 126 -5.70 3.01 -5.40
CA ASP A 126 -4.78 3.58 -6.38
C ASP A 126 -5.15 5.03 -6.66
N ASN A 127 -4.13 5.88 -6.66
CA ASN A 127 -4.28 7.33 -6.85
C ASN A 127 -5.29 8.01 -5.92
N GLY A 128 -5.37 7.56 -4.66
CA GLY A 128 -6.26 8.15 -3.66
C GLY A 128 -7.71 7.71 -3.75
N GLU A 129 -8.02 6.74 -4.62
CA GLU A 129 -9.36 6.19 -4.77
C GLU A 129 -9.37 4.73 -4.34
N LEU A 130 -10.43 4.31 -3.66
CA LEU A 130 -10.70 2.90 -3.40
C LEU A 130 -11.04 2.21 -4.73
N LYS A 131 -10.28 1.18 -5.08
CA LYS A 131 -10.42 0.45 -6.35
C LYS A 131 -11.03 -0.93 -6.18
N ASP A 132 -10.79 -1.59 -5.06
CA ASP A 132 -11.35 -2.90 -4.75
C ASP A 132 -11.42 -3.12 -3.23
N SER A 133 -12.34 -3.98 -2.81
CA SER A 133 -12.50 -4.43 -1.43
C SER A 133 -12.73 -5.94 -1.43
N LEU A 134 -11.88 -6.66 -0.71
CA LEU A 134 -11.87 -8.12 -0.70
C LEU A 134 -12.12 -8.60 0.72
N ALA A 135 -13.36 -8.99 1.01
CA ALA A 135 -13.74 -9.52 2.31
C ALA A 135 -13.38 -11.02 2.43
N GLY A 136 -12.91 -11.41 3.62
CA GLY A 136 -12.60 -12.79 3.97
C GLY A 136 -11.16 -13.21 3.69
N ALA A 137 -10.78 -14.36 4.22
CA ALA A 137 -9.47 -14.95 3.97
C ALA A 137 -9.41 -15.54 2.54
N MET A 138 -8.29 -15.31 1.85
CA MET A 138 -8.07 -15.77 0.48
C MET A 138 -6.59 -16.10 0.23
N PRO A 139 -6.30 -16.97 -0.74
CA PRO A 139 -4.93 -17.35 -1.04
C PRO A 139 -4.13 -16.21 -1.70
N LYS A 140 -2.81 -16.19 -1.48
CA LYS A 140 -1.87 -15.18 -2.01
C LYS A 140 -2.06 -14.90 -3.51
N HIS A 141 -2.26 -15.92 -4.33
CA HIS A 141 -2.39 -15.76 -5.78
C HIS A 141 -3.59 -14.89 -6.17
N GLN A 142 -4.68 -14.92 -5.40
CA GLN A 142 -5.86 -14.10 -5.65
C GLN A 142 -5.59 -12.62 -5.33
N ILE A 143 -4.93 -12.36 -4.19
CA ILE A 143 -4.49 -11.01 -3.80
C ILE A 143 -3.53 -10.45 -4.86
N VAL A 144 -2.56 -11.27 -5.27
CA VAL A 144 -1.59 -10.90 -6.31
C VAL A 144 -2.30 -10.54 -7.62
N ARG A 145 -3.24 -11.38 -8.07
CA ARG A 145 -4.02 -11.15 -9.29
C ARG A 145 -4.80 -9.84 -9.24
N LYS A 146 -5.42 -9.53 -8.10
CA LYS A 146 -6.16 -8.27 -7.90
C LYS A 146 -5.24 -7.06 -7.90
N MET A 147 -4.13 -7.12 -7.17
CA MET A 147 -3.15 -6.03 -7.14
C MET A 147 -2.43 -5.80 -8.45
N ALA A 148 -2.20 -6.84 -9.26
CA ALA A 148 -1.50 -6.75 -10.53
C ALA A 148 -2.14 -5.77 -11.52
N ALA A 149 -3.46 -5.55 -11.43
CA ALA A 149 -4.17 -4.56 -12.25
C ALA A 149 -3.70 -3.11 -12.01
N TYR A 150 -3.06 -2.84 -10.88
CA TYR A 150 -2.59 -1.50 -10.47
C TYR A 150 -1.07 -1.38 -10.49
N LEU A 151 -0.36 -2.47 -10.77
CA LEU A 151 1.08 -2.47 -10.99
C LEU A 151 1.35 -1.97 -12.41
N GLY A 152 1.88 -0.75 -12.51
CA GLY A 152 2.40 -0.19 -13.77
C GLY A 152 3.61 -0.93 -14.31
#